data_AF-A0A9Y4KLI7-F1
#
_entry.id   AF-A0A9Y4KLI7-F1
#
_cell.length_a   1.000
_cell.length_b   1.000
_cell.length_c   1.000
_cell.angle_alpha   90.00
_cell.angle_beta   90.00
_cell.angle_gamma   90.00
#
_symmetry.space_group_name_H-M   'P 1'
#
loop_
_entity.id
_entity.type
_entity.pdbx_description
1 polymer ?
#
loop_
_entity_poly.entity_id
_entity_poly.type
_entity_poly.pdbx_seq_one_letter_code
_entity_poly.pdbx_strand_id
1 'polypeptide(L)'
;MEVDLPASRGPSPRVESDGDAPDEGAASRGPGSPALRRHLGTAANSPHQISTAARLQSFDRDKNVSFLLKELDALRGINNKLQDQLVQKEKELQRREVEEELREEQREAQHWGRPAAVLEEVLAAQKDRDQALMSRLLLANEERDEALLRARRLQQAAESERVNLEDTNLDIDELLQQVCDADSVQDIQQFGSVLVERLRLARQRRNDITAQEMKAVMEERDGSVAKCKRLEQDLLQEREQWASEDELLRLERERDGAVEDRRRLEAEIQALRANHSSQDLAPPSQPSSQDDRAPPPTQVESQQTPPPQSPPPQSLLIQLQQMSKEKQSVEAELQRCQQAEREASERVRRLERLVEVLRKKVGTGSLRAVI
;
A
#
# COMPACT_ATOMS: atom_id res chain seq x y z
N MET A 1 -7.97 15.01 -1.78
CA MET A 1 -7.82 13.58 -1.45
C MET A 1 -8.92 13.27 -0.46
N GLU A 2 -10.02 12.74 -0.97
CA GLU A 2 -11.12 12.26 -0.13
C GLU A 2 -10.79 10.84 0.36
N VAL A 3 -11.50 10.37 1.39
CA VAL A 3 -11.31 9.03 1.96
C VAL A 3 -12.65 8.31 1.89
N ASP A 4 -12.69 7.23 1.11
CA ASP A 4 -13.93 6.52 0.78
C ASP A 4 -14.57 5.80 1.97
N LEU A 5 -15.89 5.87 2.05
CA LEU A 5 -16.73 5.05 2.93
C LEU A 5 -17.40 3.95 2.11
N PRO A 6 -17.19 2.65 2.40
CA PRO A 6 -17.85 1.57 1.70
C PRO A 6 -19.27 1.32 2.25
N ALA A 7 -20.29 1.68 1.47
CA ALA A 7 -21.68 1.27 1.70
C ALA A 7 -22.40 0.95 0.38
N SER A 8 -22.68 -0.33 0.11
CA SER A 8 -23.72 -0.73 -0.85
C SER A 8 -24.15 -2.22 -0.75
N ARG A 9 -25.32 -2.48 -1.33
CA ARG A 9 -26.09 -3.73 -1.56
C ARG A 9 -25.27 -4.87 -2.22
N GLY A 10 -25.70 -6.13 -2.29
CA GLY A 10 -26.98 -6.85 -2.02
C GLY A 10 -26.87 -8.24 -2.71
N PRO A 11 -27.94 -8.91 -3.24
CA PRO A 11 -29.38 -8.84 -2.98
C PRO A 11 -29.96 -10.22 -2.52
N SER A 12 -31.28 -10.42 -2.61
CA SER A 12 -32.01 -11.66 -2.23
C SER A 12 -31.95 -12.81 -3.25
N PRO A 13 -32.47 -14.00 -2.90
CA PRO A 13 -33.37 -14.75 -3.78
C PRO A 13 -34.82 -14.83 -3.25
N ARG A 14 -35.79 -15.10 -4.15
CA ARG A 14 -37.22 -15.38 -3.87
C ARG A 14 -37.56 -16.84 -4.20
N VAL A 15 -38.51 -17.43 -3.46
CA VAL A 15 -39.63 -18.31 -3.89
C VAL A 15 -40.70 -18.13 -2.78
N GLU A 16 -41.80 -17.41 -2.96
CA GLU A 16 -43.03 -17.70 -3.73
C GLU A 16 -43.95 -18.78 -3.13
N SER A 17 -44.97 -18.34 -2.39
CA SER A 17 -46.39 -18.59 -2.70
C SER A 17 -47.26 -17.51 -2.03
N ASP A 18 -48.19 -16.95 -2.79
CA ASP A 18 -49.53 -16.41 -2.47
C ASP A 18 -49.83 -16.02 -1.00
N GLY A 19 -50.37 -14.84 -0.66
CA GLY A 19 -51.52 -14.17 -1.28
C GLY A 19 -52.76 -14.41 -0.38
N ASP A 20 -53.53 -13.43 0.09
CA ASP A 20 -53.71 -12.03 -0.35
C ASP A 20 -53.96 -11.09 0.86
N ALA A 21 -53.95 -9.77 0.66
CA ALA A 21 -54.23 -8.77 1.69
C ALA A 21 -55.62 -8.10 1.51
N PRO A 22 -56.34 -7.75 2.60
CA PRO A 22 -57.69 -7.21 2.50
C PRO A 22 -57.70 -5.69 2.28
N ASP A 23 -58.62 -5.19 1.46
CA ASP A 23 -59.20 -3.85 1.64
C ASP A 23 -60.63 -3.71 1.06
N GLU A 24 -61.24 -2.55 1.30
CA GLU A 24 -62.64 -2.14 1.06
C GLU A 24 -63.38 -2.69 -0.17
N GLY A 25 -64.71 -2.85 -0.02
CA GLY A 25 -65.58 -2.50 -1.15
C GLY A 25 -67.08 -2.80 -1.08
N ALA A 26 -67.87 -1.80 -1.51
CA ALA A 26 -69.12 -1.92 -2.26
C ALA A 26 -70.29 -2.78 -1.68
N ALA A 27 -71.23 -2.10 -1.02
CA ALA A 27 -72.61 -2.59 -0.94
C ALA A 27 -73.30 -2.60 -2.32
N SER A 28 -74.00 -3.67 -2.65
CA SER A 28 -75.07 -3.71 -3.68
C SER A 28 -76.09 -4.80 -3.31
N ARG A 29 -77.34 -4.41 -3.03
CA ARG A 29 -78.46 -4.42 -3.99
C ARG A 29 -78.71 -5.80 -4.60
N GLY A 30 -79.77 -6.47 -4.13
CA GLY A 30 -80.30 -7.71 -4.73
C GLY A 30 -81.07 -7.47 -6.04
N PRO A 31 -81.88 -8.44 -6.49
CA PRO A 31 -83.21 -8.57 -5.89
C PRO A 31 -83.68 -10.01 -5.63
N GLY A 32 -84.72 -10.19 -4.79
CA GLY A 32 -85.21 -11.52 -4.39
C GLY A 32 -86.66 -11.61 -3.88
N SER A 33 -87.50 -10.59 -4.10
CA SER A 33 -88.95 -10.62 -3.82
C SER A 33 -89.71 -10.40 -5.13
N PRO A 34 -90.67 -11.26 -5.50
CA PRO A 34 -92.03 -11.14 -4.97
C PRO A 34 -92.67 -12.54 -4.65
N ALA A 35 -93.90 -12.68 -4.16
CA ALA A 35 -95.03 -11.75 -4.23
C ALA A 35 -96.04 -11.82 -3.07
N LEU A 36 -96.45 -10.64 -2.61
CA LEU A 36 -97.80 -10.42 -2.07
C LEU A 36 -98.76 -10.10 -3.23
N ARG A 37 -99.67 -11.03 -3.55
CA ARG A 37 -100.96 -10.74 -4.19
C ARG A 37 -102.03 -10.72 -3.07
N ARG A 38 -102.87 -9.71 -2.83
CA ARG A 38 -103.37 -8.57 -3.64
C ARG A 38 -104.06 -9.01 -4.95
N HIS A 39 -105.33 -8.73 -5.22
CA HIS A 39 -106.33 -7.88 -4.53
C HIS A 39 -107.78 -8.38 -4.74
N LEU A 40 -108.69 -7.92 -3.87
CA LEU A 40 -110.09 -7.51 -4.07
C LEU A 40 -110.93 -8.14 -5.21
N GLY A 41 -112.12 -8.62 -4.86
CA GLY A 41 -113.18 -9.02 -5.80
C GLY A 41 -114.56 -9.07 -5.15
N THR A 42 -115.17 -7.90 -4.91
CA THR A 42 -116.46 -7.78 -4.22
C THR A 42 -117.65 -8.13 -5.13
N ALA A 43 -118.45 -9.11 -4.73
CA ALA A 43 -119.83 -9.28 -5.18
C ALA A 43 -120.66 -9.94 -4.06
N ALA A 44 -121.91 -9.52 -3.88
CA ALA A 44 -122.81 -10.09 -2.88
C ALA A 44 -123.58 -11.29 -3.43
N ASN A 45 -124.07 -12.18 -2.54
CA ASN A 45 -125.52 -12.49 -2.49
C ASN A 45 -125.92 -13.32 -1.24
N SER A 46 -127.20 -13.17 -0.91
CA SER A 46 -127.99 -13.68 0.23
C SER A 46 -127.57 -15.00 0.94
N PRO A 47 -127.68 -15.10 2.28
CA PRO A 47 -127.43 -16.33 3.03
C PRO A 47 -128.67 -17.23 3.11
N HIS A 48 -128.55 -18.54 2.82
CA HIS A 48 -129.54 -19.55 3.23
C HIS A 48 -128.93 -20.96 3.40
N GLN A 49 -129.47 -21.72 4.36
CA GLN A 49 -129.37 -23.19 4.53
C GLN A 49 -127.96 -23.82 4.75
N ILE A 50 -127.50 -23.83 6.01
CA ILE A 50 -126.42 -24.72 6.46
C ILE A 50 -126.97 -26.15 6.61
N SER A 51 -126.72 -27.00 5.62
CA SER A 51 -127.09 -28.42 5.67
C SER A 51 -126.17 -29.24 6.58
N THR A 52 -126.74 -30.20 7.32
CA THR A 52 -126.08 -30.93 8.42
C THR A 52 -124.87 -31.78 8.00
N ALA A 53 -124.78 -32.20 6.73
CA ALA A 53 -123.65 -33.00 6.23
C ALA A 53 -122.29 -32.29 6.36
N ALA A 54 -122.25 -30.96 6.18
CA ALA A 54 -121.02 -30.18 6.31
C ALA A 54 -120.46 -30.21 7.75
N ARG A 55 -121.34 -30.29 8.75
CA ARG A 55 -120.96 -30.33 10.18
C ARG A 55 -120.35 -31.67 10.60
N LEU A 56 -120.73 -32.78 9.97
CA LEU A 56 -120.09 -34.07 10.23
C LEU A 56 -118.71 -34.16 9.58
N GLN A 57 -118.55 -33.67 8.34
CA GLN A 57 -117.24 -33.61 7.68
C GLN A 57 -116.29 -32.58 8.30
N SER A 58 -116.77 -31.50 8.94
CA SER A 58 -115.91 -30.62 9.72
C SER A 58 -115.36 -31.37 10.94
N PHE A 59 -116.20 -32.01 11.75
CA PHE A 59 -115.75 -32.67 12.98
C PHE A 59 -114.64 -33.71 12.79
N ASP A 60 -114.60 -34.46 11.68
CA ASP A 60 -113.49 -35.40 11.41
C ASP A 60 -112.24 -34.70 10.87
N ARG A 61 -112.38 -33.59 10.13
CA ARG A 61 -111.24 -32.72 9.78
C ARG A 61 -110.65 -32.05 11.01
N ASP A 62 -111.50 -31.57 11.92
CA ASP A 62 -111.13 -30.91 13.17
C ASP A 62 -110.36 -31.88 14.11
N LYS A 63 -110.77 -33.16 14.16
CA LYS A 63 -110.00 -34.22 14.84
C LYS A 63 -108.61 -34.38 14.22
N ASN A 64 -108.51 -34.53 12.90
CA ASN A 64 -107.22 -34.70 12.22
C ASN A 64 -106.30 -33.49 12.40
N VAL A 65 -106.85 -32.27 12.32
CA VAL A 65 -106.15 -31.03 12.67
C VAL A 65 -105.65 -31.06 14.11
N SER A 66 -106.46 -31.54 15.06
CA SER A 66 -106.04 -31.67 16.47
C SER A 66 -104.94 -32.70 16.71
N PHE A 67 -104.87 -33.76 15.91
CA PHE A 67 -103.76 -34.75 15.96
C PHE A 67 -102.49 -34.15 15.37
N LEU A 68 -102.57 -33.55 14.18
CA LEU A 68 -101.44 -32.87 13.54
C LEU A 68 -100.87 -31.73 14.40
N LEU A 69 -101.72 -30.98 15.13
CA LEU A 69 -101.27 -29.97 16.10
C LEU A 69 -100.51 -30.60 17.27
N LYS A 70 -101.00 -31.71 17.84
CA LYS A 70 -100.30 -32.43 18.93
C LYS A 70 -98.96 -33.01 18.48
N GLU A 71 -98.90 -33.56 17.26
CA GLU A 71 -97.66 -34.05 16.66
C GLU A 71 -96.68 -32.90 16.40
N LEU A 72 -97.16 -31.77 15.90
CA LEU A 72 -96.35 -30.56 15.67
C LEU A 72 -95.85 -29.95 16.99
N ASP A 73 -96.65 -29.95 18.06
CA ASP A 73 -96.23 -29.52 19.39
C ASP A 73 -95.27 -30.51 20.07
N ALA A 74 -95.42 -31.82 19.83
CA ALA A 74 -94.43 -32.81 20.23
C ALA A 74 -93.10 -32.63 19.49
N LEU A 75 -93.14 -32.36 18.17
CA LEU A 75 -91.96 -32.05 17.36
C LEU A 75 -91.28 -30.74 17.79
N ARG A 76 -92.05 -29.69 18.14
CA ARG A 76 -91.51 -28.48 18.80
C ARG A 76 -90.82 -28.82 20.12
N GLY A 77 -91.48 -29.62 20.97
CA GLY A 77 -90.92 -30.06 22.25
C GLY A 77 -89.66 -30.91 22.13
N ILE A 78 -89.49 -31.65 21.02
CA ILE A 78 -88.25 -32.37 20.69
C ILE A 78 -87.20 -31.40 20.14
N ASN A 79 -87.58 -30.50 19.22
CA ASN A 79 -86.66 -29.55 18.61
C ASN A 79 -86.04 -28.60 19.65
N ASN A 80 -86.85 -28.06 20.57
CA ASN A 80 -86.35 -27.25 21.68
C ASN A 80 -85.32 -28.03 22.54
N LYS A 81 -85.61 -29.29 22.91
CA LYS A 81 -84.67 -30.13 23.65
C LYS A 81 -83.37 -30.40 22.89
N LEU A 82 -83.42 -30.51 21.56
CA LEU A 82 -82.23 -30.66 20.72
C LEU A 82 -81.45 -29.34 20.63
N GLN A 83 -82.12 -28.18 20.59
CA GLN A 83 -81.46 -26.87 20.70
C GLN A 83 -80.78 -26.69 22.06
N ASP A 84 -81.46 -27.01 23.16
CA ASP A 84 -80.91 -26.98 24.52
C ASP A 84 -79.67 -27.88 24.64
N GLN A 85 -79.73 -29.10 24.08
CA GLN A 85 -78.61 -30.04 24.05
C GLN A 85 -77.45 -29.55 23.17
N LEU A 86 -77.73 -28.92 22.03
CA LEU A 86 -76.73 -28.35 21.13
C LEU A 86 -76.00 -27.19 21.81
N VAL A 87 -76.73 -26.22 22.37
CA VAL A 87 -76.15 -25.08 23.10
C VAL A 87 -75.39 -25.55 24.36
N GLN A 88 -75.83 -26.63 25.01
CA GLN A 88 -75.09 -27.23 26.11
C GLN A 88 -73.79 -27.91 25.63
N LYS A 89 -73.79 -28.53 24.45
CA LYS A 89 -72.59 -29.17 23.86
C LYS A 89 -71.59 -28.16 23.31
N GLU A 90 -72.04 -27.06 22.71
CA GLU A 90 -71.19 -25.92 22.34
C GLU A 90 -70.46 -25.36 23.57
N LYS A 91 -71.16 -25.16 24.69
CA LYS A 91 -70.56 -24.73 25.96
C LYS A 91 -69.61 -25.74 26.57
N GLU A 92 -69.79 -27.04 26.30
CA GLU A 92 -68.85 -28.09 26.73
C GLU A 92 -67.61 -28.16 25.82
N LEU A 93 -67.73 -27.87 24.53
CA LEU A 93 -66.61 -27.77 23.60
C LEU A 93 -65.76 -26.54 23.90
N GLN A 94 -66.37 -25.35 23.99
CA GLN A 94 -65.68 -24.09 24.34
C GLN A 94 -64.90 -24.16 25.65
N ARG A 95 -65.39 -24.93 26.63
CA ARG A 95 -64.65 -25.18 27.88
C ARG A 95 -63.44 -26.09 27.67
N ARG A 96 -63.57 -27.14 26.87
CA ARG A 96 -62.47 -28.06 26.56
C ARG A 96 -61.39 -27.39 25.73
N GLU A 97 -61.78 -26.58 24.73
CA GLU A 97 -60.88 -25.77 23.91
C GLU A 97 -59.99 -24.90 24.81
N VAL A 98 -60.58 -24.06 25.68
CA VAL A 98 -59.82 -23.22 26.63
C VAL A 98 -59.02 -24.04 27.66
N GLU A 99 -59.54 -25.19 28.12
CA GLU A 99 -58.77 -26.09 29.00
C GLU A 99 -57.61 -26.80 28.28
N GLU A 100 -57.68 -27.00 26.96
CA GLU A 100 -56.62 -27.61 26.14
C GLU A 100 -55.56 -26.57 25.77
N GLU A 101 -55.95 -25.35 25.37
CA GLU A 101 -55.07 -24.18 25.22
C GLU A 101 -54.25 -23.93 26.49
N LEU A 102 -54.90 -23.86 27.65
CA LEU A 102 -54.23 -23.66 28.94
C LEU A 102 -53.27 -24.82 29.29
N ARG A 103 -53.57 -26.05 28.85
CA ARG A 103 -52.65 -27.20 28.99
C ARG A 103 -51.50 -27.15 27.98
N GLU A 104 -51.58 -26.35 26.92
CA GLU A 104 -50.50 -26.11 25.96
C GLU A 104 -49.57 -25.02 26.45
N GLU A 105 -50.10 -23.87 26.89
CA GLU A 105 -49.32 -22.83 27.57
C GLU A 105 -48.54 -23.40 28.78
N GLN A 106 -49.17 -24.22 29.61
CA GLN A 106 -48.51 -24.88 30.75
C GLN A 106 -47.42 -25.86 30.31
N ARG A 107 -47.60 -26.58 29.19
CA ARG A 107 -46.57 -27.44 28.61
C ARG A 107 -45.41 -26.59 28.12
N GLU A 108 -45.65 -25.57 27.30
CA GLU A 108 -44.60 -24.71 26.73
C GLU A 108 -43.79 -23.99 27.83
N ALA A 109 -44.45 -23.44 28.84
CA ALA A 109 -43.79 -22.81 29.98
C ALA A 109 -42.85 -23.80 30.72
N GLN A 110 -43.25 -25.07 30.87
CA GLN A 110 -42.39 -26.12 31.46
C GLN A 110 -41.22 -26.49 30.54
N HIS A 111 -41.41 -26.50 29.21
CA HIS A 111 -40.35 -26.77 28.24
C HIS A 111 -39.30 -25.65 28.22
N TRP A 112 -39.73 -24.38 28.38
CA TRP A 112 -38.83 -23.21 28.42
C TRP A 112 -38.19 -22.95 29.79
N GLY A 113 -38.79 -23.39 30.90
CA GLY A 113 -38.29 -23.11 32.25
C GLY A 113 -36.86 -23.62 32.50
N ARG A 114 -36.52 -24.84 32.04
CA ARG A 114 -35.15 -25.37 32.21
C ARG A 114 -34.11 -24.67 31.30
N PRO A 115 -34.35 -24.46 30.00
CA PRO A 115 -33.48 -23.62 29.16
C PRO A 115 -33.29 -22.19 29.71
N ALA A 116 -34.35 -21.56 30.23
CA ALA A 116 -34.27 -20.21 30.80
C ALA A 116 -33.38 -20.17 32.06
N ALA A 117 -33.57 -21.10 33.00
CA ALA A 117 -32.73 -21.18 34.20
C ALA A 117 -31.24 -21.40 33.84
N VAL A 118 -30.93 -22.28 32.88
CA VAL A 118 -29.55 -22.50 32.42
C VAL A 118 -28.97 -21.25 31.73
N LEU A 119 -29.78 -20.48 30.99
CA LEU A 119 -29.36 -19.21 30.42
C LEU A 119 -29.03 -18.18 31.51
N GLU A 120 -29.85 -18.08 32.55
CA GLU A 120 -29.61 -17.20 33.70
C GLU A 120 -28.35 -17.59 34.50
N GLU A 121 -28.15 -18.90 34.75
CA GLU A 121 -26.93 -19.44 35.38
C GLU A 121 -25.67 -19.10 34.58
N VAL A 122 -25.69 -19.29 33.25
CA VAL A 122 -24.57 -18.96 32.37
C VAL A 122 -24.31 -17.44 32.32
N LEU A 123 -25.36 -16.62 32.29
CA LEU A 123 -25.23 -15.15 32.32
C LEU A 123 -24.74 -14.63 33.68
N ALA A 124 -25.05 -15.31 34.79
CA ALA A 124 -24.48 -15.00 36.10
C ALA A 124 -23.00 -15.39 36.17
N ALA A 125 -22.67 -16.64 35.84
CA ALA A 125 -21.29 -17.14 35.83
C ALA A 125 -20.36 -16.34 34.90
N GLN A 126 -20.88 -15.82 33.77
CA GLN A 126 -20.13 -14.94 32.87
C GLN A 126 -19.85 -13.57 33.51
N LYS A 127 -20.81 -12.97 34.24
CA LYS A 127 -20.59 -11.71 34.98
C LYS A 127 -19.55 -11.90 36.09
N ASP A 128 -19.66 -12.99 36.85
CA ASP A 128 -18.71 -13.32 37.93
C ASP A 128 -17.29 -13.53 37.37
N ARG A 129 -17.18 -14.23 36.23
CA ARG A 129 -15.93 -14.41 35.47
C ARG A 129 -15.35 -13.06 35.06
N ASP A 130 -16.13 -12.19 34.45
CA ASP A 130 -15.64 -10.91 33.92
C ASP A 130 -15.26 -9.94 35.06
N GLN A 131 -16.00 -9.95 36.17
CA GLN A 131 -15.62 -9.23 37.40
C GLN A 131 -14.31 -9.77 38.00
N ALA A 132 -14.11 -11.09 38.03
CA ALA A 132 -12.88 -11.71 38.51
C ALA A 132 -11.67 -11.47 37.58
N LEU A 133 -11.91 -11.36 36.26
CA LEU A 133 -10.89 -10.95 35.29
C LEU A 133 -10.50 -9.49 35.48
N MET A 134 -11.48 -8.59 35.67
CA MET A 134 -11.24 -7.17 35.92
C MET A 134 -10.49 -6.93 37.23
N SER A 135 -10.89 -7.57 38.34
CA SER A 135 -10.18 -7.42 39.62
C SER A 135 -8.75 -7.96 39.57
N ARG A 136 -8.53 -9.10 38.91
CA ARG A 136 -7.17 -9.63 38.69
C ARG A 136 -6.32 -8.72 37.80
N LEU A 137 -6.91 -8.10 36.77
CA LEU A 137 -6.20 -7.16 35.90
C LEU A 137 -5.83 -5.86 36.63
N LEU A 138 -6.68 -5.38 37.55
CA LEU A 138 -6.36 -4.23 38.40
C LEU A 138 -5.22 -4.56 39.36
N LEU A 139 -5.31 -5.65 40.12
CA LEU A 139 -4.25 -6.11 41.02
C LEU A 139 -2.91 -6.30 40.31
N ALA A 140 -2.89 -6.94 39.13
CA ALA A 140 -1.67 -7.12 38.35
C ALA A 140 -1.07 -5.80 37.83
N ASN A 141 -1.87 -4.74 37.68
CA ASN A 141 -1.37 -3.40 37.36
C ASN A 141 -0.86 -2.67 38.61
N GLU A 142 -1.54 -2.80 39.75
CA GLU A 142 -1.09 -2.28 41.05
C GLU A 142 0.26 -2.90 41.46
N GLU A 143 0.39 -4.23 41.39
CA GLU A 143 1.66 -4.95 41.62
C GLU A 143 2.78 -4.47 40.68
N ARG A 144 2.46 -4.28 39.39
CA ARG A 144 3.40 -3.77 38.37
C ARG A 144 3.85 -2.35 38.68
N ASP A 145 2.94 -1.45 39.05
CA ASP A 145 3.26 -0.05 39.35
C ASP A 145 3.98 0.08 40.70
N GLU A 146 3.64 -0.72 41.72
CA GLU A 146 4.45 -0.83 42.93
C GLU A 146 5.86 -1.35 42.63
N ALA A 147 6.00 -2.38 41.79
CA ALA A 147 7.31 -2.92 41.41
C ALA A 147 8.16 -1.87 40.66
N LEU A 148 7.56 -1.09 39.76
CA LEU A 148 8.21 0.03 39.08
C LEU A 148 8.60 1.15 40.06
N LEU A 149 7.76 1.46 41.05
CA LEU A 149 8.09 2.44 42.10
C LEU A 149 9.21 1.95 43.03
N ARG A 150 9.22 0.66 43.40
CA ARG A 150 10.32 0.03 44.15
C ARG A 150 11.62 0.06 43.34
N ALA A 151 11.58 -0.32 42.06
CA ALA A 151 12.74 -0.30 41.17
C ALA A 151 13.31 1.12 40.99
N ARG A 152 12.45 2.14 40.78
CA ARG A 152 12.88 3.55 40.68
C ARG A 152 13.53 4.07 41.96
N ARG A 153 13.00 3.72 43.14
CA ARG A 153 13.61 4.09 44.44
C ARG A 153 14.98 3.44 44.63
N LEU A 154 15.13 2.16 44.27
CA LEU A 154 16.41 1.45 44.33
C LEU A 154 17.43 2.02 43.32
N GLN A 155 16.97 2.38 42.11
CA GLN A 155 17.79 3.08 41.13
C GLN A 155 18.28 4.43 41.68
N GLN A 156 17.37 5.27 42.21
CA GLN A 156 17.73 6.56 42.80
C GLN A 156 18.69 6.45 43.98
N ALA A 157 18.56 5.42 44.82
CA ALA A 157 19.52 5.12 45.88
C ALA A 157 20.90 4.76 45.30
N ALA A 158 20.97 3.82 44.35
CA ALA A 158 22.23 3.41 43.72
C ALA A 158 22.90 4.53 42.89
N GLU A 159 22.12 5.43 42.28
CA GLU A 159 22.62 6.64 41.64
C GLU A 159 23.18 7.62 42.67
N SER A 160 22.47 7.82 43.80
CA SER A 160 22.93 8.66 44.91
C SER A 160 24.19 8.10 45.61
N GLU A 161 24.41 6.79 45.58
CA GLU A 161 25.64 6.14 46.07
C GLU A 161 26.81 6.39 45.12
N ARG A 162 26.61 6.28 43.80
CA ARG A 162 27.66 6.45 42.77
C ARG A 162 28.21 7.87 42.64
N VAL A 163 27.32 8.88 42.68
CA VAL A 163 27.70 10.29 42.47
C VAL A 163 28.84 10.74 43.40
N ASN A 164 28.90 10.22 44.64
CA ASN A 164 29.95 10.56 45.61
C ASN A 164 31.38 10.19 45.17
N LEU A 165 31.54 9.33 44.15
CA LEU A 165 32.82 8.84 43.64
C LEU A 165 33.11 9.38 42.24
N GLU A 166 32.10 9.53 41.38
CA GLU A 166 32.25 10.11 40.04
C GLU A 166 32.72 11.57 40.09
N ASP A 167 32.31 12.35 41.10
CA ASP A 167 32.76 13.73 41.34
C ASP A 167 34.24 13.83 41.82
N THR A 168 34.90 12.70 42.14
CA THR A 168 36.28 12.73 42.64
C THR A 168 37.28 12.86 41.49
N ASN A 169 37.96 14.02 41.42
CA ASN A 169 38.99 14.35 40.44
C ASN A 169 40.35 13.69 40.74
N LEU A 170 40.32 12.42 41.16
CA LEU A 170 41.50 11.55 41.26
C LEU A 170 42.16 11.35 39.89
N ASP A 171 43.39 10.85 39.82
CA ASP A 171 43.97 10.31 38.58
C ASP A 171 43.82 8.78 38.46
N ILE A 172 44.11 8.21 37.29
CA ILE A 172 44.15 6.77 37.03
C ILE A 172 45.16 6.07 37.95
N ASP A 173 46.34 6.68 38.15
CA ASP A 173 47.38 6.12 39.02
C ASP A 173 46.98 6.18 40.51
N GLU A 174 46.26 7.22 40.92
CA GLU A 174 45.71 7.34 42.29
C GLU A 174 44.61 6.30 42.54
N LEU A 175 43.72 6.07 41.57
CA LEU A 175 42.71 5.01 41.63
C LEU A 175 43.33 3.61 41.63
N LEU A 176 44.40 3.38 40.87
CA LEU A 176 45.15 2.13 40.90
C LEU A 176 45.81 1.90 42.26
N GLN A 177 46.38 2.94 42.86
CA GLN A 177 46.94 2.88 44.21
C GLN A 177 45.86 2.59 45.25
N GLN A 178 44.71 3.28 45.19
CA GLN A 178 43.57 3.04 46.09
C GLN A 178 42.95 1.65 45.95
N VAL A 179 42.93 1.07 44.74
CA VAL A 179 42.52 -0.34 44.54
C VAL A 179 43.53 -1.33 45.13
N CYS A 180 44.82 -1.01 45.12
CA CYS A 180 45.87 -1.83 45.73
C CYS A 180 45.88 -1.74 47.27
N ASP A 181 45.59 -0.56 47.82
CA ASP A 181 45.60 -0.27 49.26
C ASP A 181 44.23 -0.52 49.96
N ALA A 182 43.24 -1.05 49.23
CA ALA A 182 41.88 -1.25 49.72
C ALA A 182 41.73 -2.51 50.61
N ASP A 183 41.56 -2.30 51.92
CA ASP A 183 41.31 -3.36 52.91
C ASP A 183 39.94 -4.06 52.76
N SER A 184 39.00 -3.54 51.96
CA SER A 184 37.67 -4.13 51.77
C SER A 184 37.25 -4.35 50.32
N VAL A 185 36.44 -5.38 50.11
CA VAL A 185 35.84 -5.72 48.81
C VAL A 185 34.91 -4.61 48.30
N GLN A 186 34.33 -3.80 49.19
CA GLN A 186 33.46 -2.69 48.79
C GLN A 186 34.29 -1.55 48.21
N ASP A 187 35.43 -1.22 48.81
CA ASP A 187 36.35 -0.18 48.33
C ASP A 187 36.99 -0.59 46.99
N ILE A 188 37.41 -1.85 46.86
CA ILE A 188 37.89 -2.43 45.58
C ILE A 188 36.82 -2.31 44.48
N GLN A 189 35.54 -2.54 44.79
CA GLN A 189 34.45 -2.38 43.82
C GLN A 189 34.20 -0.91 43.49
N GLN A 190 34.25 -0.01 44.48
CA GLN A 190 34.07 1.42 44.30
C GLN A 190 35.16 2.03 43.41
N PHE A 191 36.43 2.01 43.84
CA PHE A 191 37.54 2.58 43.06
C PHE A 191 37.75 1.83 41.73
N GLY A 192 37.56 0.50 41.72
CA GLY A 192 37.61 -0.32 40.51
C GLY A 192 36.54 0.04 39.48
N SER A 193 35.34 0.43 39.89
CA SER A 193 34.27 0.85 38.97
C SER A 193 34.61 2.18 38.28
N VAL A 194 35.07 3.18 39.04
CA VAL A 194 35.50 4.50 38.54
C VAL A 194 36.69 4.35 37.58
N LEU A 195 37.65 3.47 37.91
CA LEU A 195 38.79 3.14 37.05
C LEU A 195 38.35 2.51 35.71
N VAL A 196 37.41 1.56 35.74
CA VAL A 196 36.86 0.92 34.52
C VAL A 196 36.08 1.92 33.66
N GLU A 197 35.34 2.84 34.27
CA GLU A 197 34.63 3.91 33.56
C GLU A 197 35.60 4.89 32.89
N ARG A 198 36.60 5.39 33.61
CA ARG A 198 37.65 6.26 33.05
C ARG A 198 38.39 5.60 31.89
N LEU A 199 38.70 4.30 32.02
CA LEU A 199 39.29 3.51 30.94
C LEU A 199 38.34 3.40 29.72
N ARG A 200 37.02 3.27 29.93
CA ARG A 200 36.00 3.27 28.87
C ARG A 200 35.91 4.64 28.18
N LEU A 201 35.86 5.73 28.95
CA LEU A 201 35.79 7.10 28.42
C LEU A 201 37.05 7.47 27.63
N ALA A 202 38.24 7.09 28.12
CA ALA A 202 39.50 7.29 27.40
C ALA A 202 39.55 6.49 26.08
N ARG A 203 39.08 5.23 26.09
CA ARG A 203 38.95 4.42 24.86
C ARG A 203 37.95 5.01 23.87
N GLN A 204 36.81 5.51 24.35
CA GLN A 204 35.80 6.17 23.53
C GLN A 204 36.38 7.44 22.89
N ARG A 205 36.93 8.37 23.69
CA ARG A 205 37.56 9.61 23.21
C ARG A 205 38.63 9.35 22.15
N ARG A 206 39.48 8.32 22.33
CA ARG A 206 40.47 7.93 21.33
C ARG A 206 39.82 7.48 20.02
N ASN A 207 38.77 6.65 20.08
CA ASN A 207 38.05 6.21 18.90
C ASN A 207 37.34 7.39 18.19
N ASP A 208 36.79 8.33 18.95
CA ASP A 208 36.15 9.55 18.43
C ASP A 208 37.16 10.46 17.72
N ILE A 209 38.37 10.63 18.29
CA ILE A 209 39.48 11.33 17.65
C ILE A 209 39.86 10.65 16.32
N THR A 210 40.09 9.33 16.32
CA THR A 210 40.42 8.60 15.08
C THR A 210 39.30 8.66 14.03
N ALA A 211 38.03 8.73 14.44
CA ALA A 211 36.91 8.96 13.53
C ALA A 211 36.91 10.38 12.92
N GLN A 212 37.27 11.40 13.71
CA GLN A 212 37.43 12.79 13.25
C GLN A 212 38.64 12.94 12.32
N GLU A 213 39.78 12.33 12.65
CA GLU A 213 40.98 12.27 11.80
C GLU A 213 40.68 11.61 10.45
N MET A 214 40.06 10.42 10.47
CA MET A 214 39.65 9.71 9.26
C MET A 214 38.67 10.54 8.41
N LYS A 215 37.73 11.25 9.05
CA LYS A 215 36.82 12.16 8.36
C LYS A 215 37.56 13.32 7.69
N ALA A 216 38.47 14.00 8.40
CA ALA A 216 39.25 15.10 7.85
C ALA A 216 40.11 14.67 6.65
N VAL A 217 40.74 13.49 6.72
CA VAL A 217 41.52 12.91 5.62
C VAL A 217 40.64 12.59 4.40
N MET A 218 39.41 12.11 4.60
CA MET A 218 38.45 11.92 3.50
C MET A 218 38.01 13.25 2.88
N GLU A 219 37.73 14.27 3.69
CA GLU A 219 37.34 15.60 3.22
C GLU A 219 38.48 16.31 2.47
N GLU A 220 39.74 16.16 2.90
CA GLU A 220 40.93 16.65 2.18
C GLU A 220 41.12 15.91 0.84
N ARG A 221 41.01 14.57 0.85
CA ARG A 221 41.07 13.74 -0.37
C ARG A 221 40.01 14.18 -1.38
N ASP A 222 38.76 14.28 -0.95
CA ASP A 222 37.64 14.57 -1.85
C ASP A 222 37.66 16.02 -2.33
N GLY A 223 38.07 16.95 -1.47
CA GLY A 223 38.37 18.34 -1.85
C GLY A 223 39.52 18.44 -2.86
N SER A 224 40.53 17.56 -2.78
CA SER A 224 41.65 17.51 -3.72
C SER A 224 41.26 16.88 -5.06
N VAL A 225 40.51 15.77 -5.04
CA VAL A 225 39.91 15.17 -6.26
C VAL A 225 38.98 16.18 -6.95
N ALA A 226 38.21 16.96 -6.20
CA ALA A 226 37.38 18.04 -6.73
C ALA A 226 38.17 19.25 -7.24
N LYS A 227 39.43 19.46 -6.84
CA LYS A 227 40.34 20.44 -7.46
C LYS A 227 40.89 19.89 -8.78
N CYS A 228 41.40 18.65 -8.79
CA CYS A 228 41.91 17.99 -10.00
C CYS A 228 40.86 17.96 -11.11
N LYS A 229 39.63 17.52 -10.82
CA LYS A 229 38.53 17.47 -11.80
C LYS A 229 38.14 18.83 -12.39
N ARG A 230 38.34 19.93 -11.66
CA ARG A 230 38.13 21.29 -12.19
C ARG A 230 39.27 21.68 -13.12
N LEU A 231 40.51 21.54 -12.67
CA LEU A 231 41.68 21.80 -13.51
C LEU A 231 41.71 20.95 -14.80
N GLU A 232 41.22 19.70 -14.75
CA GLU A 232 41.00 18.85 -15.93
C GLU A 232 39.94 19.44 -16.90
N GLN A 233 38.85 20.00 -16.37
CA GLN A 233 37.80 20.67 -17.17
C GLN A 233 38.27 22.02 -17.72
N ASP A 234 39.04 22.78 -16.94
CA ASP A 234 39.62 24.06 -17.33
C ASP A 234 40.65 23.85 -18.46
N LEU A 235 41.54 22.86 -18.34
CA LEU A 235 42.51 22.48 -19.37
C LEU A 235 41.86 21.92 -20.66
N LEU A 236 40.68 21.30 -20.57
CA LEU A 236 39.91 20.90 -21.74
C LEU A 236 39.31 22.12 -22.45
N GLN A 237 38.71 23.06 -21.70
CA GLN A 237 38.19 24.31 -22.24
C GLN A 237 39.29 25.18 -22.87
N GLU A 238 40.48 25.27 -22.26
CA GLU A 238 41.64 25.94 -22.84
C GLU A 238 42.07 25.28 -24.16
N ARG A 239 42.11 23.94 -24.23
CA ARG A 239 42.43 23.22 -25.47
C ARG A 239 41.39 23.43 -26.58
N GLU A 240 40.11 23.49 -26.23
CA GLU A 240 39.03 23.82 -27.16
C GLU A 240 39.13 25.27 -27.66
N GLN A 241 39.52 26.21 -26.79
CA GLN A 241 39.82 27.60 -27.17
C GLN A 241 41.02 27.68 -28.12
N TRP A 242 42.18 27.09 -27.76
CA TRP A 242 43.37 27.08 -28.62
C TRP A 242 43.14 26.41 -29.98
N ALA A 243 42.33 25.34 -30.04
CA ALA A 243 41.95 24.71 -31.30
C ALA A 243 41.06 25.63 -32.15
N SER A 244 40.12 26.36 -31.52
CA SER A 244 39.28 27.35 -32.20
C SER A 244 40.09 28.55 -32.71
N GLU A 245 41.10 29.01 -31.95
CA GLU A 245 41.99 30.09 -32.35
C GLU A 245 42.90 29.72 -33.53
N ASP A 246 43.49 28.51 -33.56
CA ASP A 246 44.28 28.09 -34.73
C ASP A 246 43.40 27.82 -35.96
N GLU A 247 42.15 27.34 -35.80
CA GLU A 247 41.21 27.25 -36.92
C GLU A 247 40.86 28.64 -37.48
N LEU A 248 40.61 29.63 -36.63
CA LEU A 248 40.44 31.03 -37.05
C LEU A 248 41.68 31.57 -37.77
N LEU A 249 42.88 31.35 -37.22
CA LEU A 249 44.14 31.75 -37.87
C LEU A 249 44.37 31.01 -39.20
N ARG A 250 43.90 29.77 -39.36
CA ARG A 250 43.92 29.04 -40.64
C ARG A 250 43.00 29.71 -41.65
N LEU A 251 41.78 30.05 -41.25
CA LEU A 251 40.80 30.75 -42.09
C LEU A 251 41.26 32.16 -42.48
N GLU A 252 41.99 32.88 -41.62
CA GLU A 252 42.62 34.16 -41.98
C GLU A 252 43.71 34.01 -43.04
N ARG A 253 44.58 32.99 -42.92
CA ARG A 253 45.60 32.68 -43.94
C ARG A 253 44.97 32.30 -45.29
N GLU A 254 43.90 31.50 -45.26
CA GLU A 254 43.13 31.12 -46.46
C GLU A 254 42.44 32.34 -47.11
N ARG A 255 41.84 33.23 -46.30
CA ARG A 255 41.27 34.51 -46.75
C ARG A 255 42.33 35.37 -47.44
N ASP A 256 43.48 35.57 -46.81
CA ASP A 256 44.48 36.52 -47.30
C ASP A 256 45.17 36.00 -48.58
N GLY A 257 45.40 34.69 -48.69
CA GLY A 257 45.78 34.04 -49.95
C GLY A 257 44.75 34.28 -51.06
N ALA A 258 43.46 34.07 -50.80
CA ALA A 258 42.41 34.33 -51.78
C ALA A 258 42.28 35.82 -52.17
N VAL A 259 42.60 36.75 -51.25
CA VAL A 259 42.66 38.19 -51.54
C VAL A 259 43.89 38.54 -52.39
N GLU A 260 45.03 37.90 -52.17
CA GLU A 260 46.19 38.03 -53.05
C GLU A 260 45.92 37.48 -54.45
N ASP A 261 45.35 36.28 -54.57
CA ASP A 261 45.04 35.69 -55.88
C ASP A 261 43.99 36.51 -56.64
N ARG A 262 42.98 37.08 -55.95
CA ARG A 262 42.08 38.07 -56.55
C ARG A 262 42.84 39.29 -57.07
N ARG A 263 43.79 39.86 -56.32
CA ARG A 263 44.62 41.00 -56.77
C ARG A 263 45.49 40.64 -57.97
N ARG A 264 46.05 39.42 -58.00
CA ARG A 264 46.86 38.91 -59.13
C ARG A 264 46.01 38.79 -60.39
N LEU A 265 44.83 38.18 -60.29
CA LEU A 265 43.86 38.08 -61.38
C LEU A 265 43.34 39.45 -61.84
N GLU A 266 43.10 40.39 -60.92
CA GLU A 266 42.72 41.76 -61.27
C GLU A 266 43.83 42.53 -62.00
N ALA A 267 45.10 42.30 -61.63
CA ALA A 267 46.25 42.86 -62.33
C ALA A 267 46.47 42.19 -63.71
N GLU A 268 46.28 40.88 -63.83
CA GLU A 268 46.34 40.14 -65.09
C GLU A 268 45.23 40.62 -66.06
N ILE A 269 43.98 40.76 -65.57
CA ILE A 269 42.86 41.32 -66.33
C ILE A 269 43.16 42.76 -66.78
N GLN A 270 43.80 43.58 -65.94
CA GLN A 270 44.22 44.94 -66.33
C GLN A 270 45.33 44.93 -67.39
N ALA A 271 46.33 44.05 -67.26
CA ALA A 271 47.39 43.89 -68.25
C ALA A 271 46.84 43.38 -69.59
N LEU A 272 45.94 42.40 -69.58
CA LEU A 272 45.25 41.91 -70.78
C LEU A 272 44.42 43.02 -71.45
N ARG A 273 43.70 43.85 -70.67
CA ARG A 273 42.97 45.01 -71.21
C ARG A 273 43.91 46.06 -71.82
N ALA A 274 45.02 46.37 -71.17
CA ALA A 274 46.01 47.34 -71.68
C ALA A 274 46.73 46.82 -72.94
N ASN A 275 47.03 45.52 -73.00
CA ASN A 275 47.56 44.86 -74.20
C ASN A 275 46.54 44.90 -75.34
N HIS A 276 45.25 44.69 -75.07
CA HIS A 276 44.21 44.75 -76.08
C HIS A 276 43.96 46.17 -76.60
N SER A 277 43.90 47.18 -75.72
CA SER A 277 43.82 48.59 -76.15
C SER A 277 45.09 49.10 -76.85
N SER A 278 46.21 48.38 -76.71
CA SER A 278 47.43 48.62 -77.49
C SER A 278 47.38 47.93 -78.86
N GLN A 279 46.68 46.78 -78.98
CA GLN A 279 46.38 46.14 -80.26
C GLN A 279 45.38 46.95 -81.10
N ASP A 280 44.41 47.62 -80.46
CA ASP A 280 43.49 48.56 -81.14
C ASP A 280 44.21 49.74 -81.84
N LEU A 281 45.49 49.96 -81.53
CA LEU A 281 46.33 51.01 -82.13
C LEU A 281 47.45 50.46 -83.05
N ALA A 282 47.54 49.14 -83.27
CA ALA A 282 48.64 48.52 -84.01
C ALA A 282 48.18 47.41 -84.98
N PRO A 283 48.25 47.62 -86.32
CA PRO A 283 48.08 46.53 -87.28
C PRO A 283 49.25 45.51 -87.18
N PRO A 284 49.04 44.25 -87.58
CA PRO A 284 49.87 43.13 -87.14
C PRO A 284 51.19 42.98 -87.92
N SER A 285 52.23 42.45 -87.24
CA SER A 285 53.18 41.47 -87.81
C SER A 285 54.09 40.82 -86.76
N GLN A 286 54.53 39.60 -87.07
CA GLN A 286 55.64 38.84 -86.43
C GLN A 286 56.93 39.06 -87.28
N PRO A 287 58.06 38.32 -87.12
CA PRO A 287 58.50 37.42 -86.04
C PRO A 287 59.95 37.66 -85.53
N SER A 288 60.34 36.80 -84.59
CA SER A 288 61.62 36.60 -83.88
C SER A 288 62.93 36.50 -84.70
N SER A 289 64.06 36.73 -84.01
CA SER A 289 65.35 36.01 -84.20
C SER A 289 66.14 35.94 -82.89
N GLN A 290 67.13 35.04 -82.75
CA GLN A 290 67.71 34.58 -81.47
C GLN A 290 69.25 34.38 -81.50
N ASP A 291 69.83 34.03 -80.34
CA ASP A 291 71.25 33.82 -79.96
C ASP A 291 72.07 35.12 -79.72
N ASP A 292 73.14 35.20 -78.90
CA ASP A 292 74.04 34.22 -78.24
C ASP A 292 74.37 34.74 -76.79
N ARG A 293 75.27 34.30 -75.87
CA ARG A 293 76.46 33.39 -75.77
C ARG A 293 76.59 32.88 -74.29
N ALA A 294 77.77 32.40 -73.87
CA ALA A 294 78.12 31.89 -72.52
C ALA A 294 79.61 32.22 -72.16
N PRO A 295 80.27 31.66 -71.11
CA PRO A 295 80.15 31.76 -69.63
C PRO A 295 81.50 32.27 -69.01
N PRO A 296 82.05 31.90 -67.81
CA PRO A 296 81.56 31.42 -66.49
C PRO A 296 81.94 32.36 -65.27
N PRO A 297 82.69 32.01 -64.17
CA PRO A 297 82.12 31.81 -62.82
C PRO A 297 82.81 32.50 -61.60
N THR A 298 82.13 32.57 -60.43
CA THR A 298 82.78 32.59 -59.08
C THR A 298 81.85 32.19 -57.90
N GLN A 299 82.40 32.08 -56.68
CA GLN A 299 81.79 31.59 -55.42
C GLN A 299 81.38 32.73 -54.47
N VAL A 300 80.38 32.53 -53.58
CA VAL A 300 80.49 32.70 -52.09
C VAL A 300 79.35 31.91 -51.38
N GLU A 301 79.33 31.89 -50.04
CA GLU A 301 78.50 31.04 -49.16
C GLU A 301 77.22 31.71 -48.61
N SER A 302 76.17 30.93 -48.27
CA SER A 302 75.59 30.89 -46.89
C SER A 302 74.30 30.06 -46.72
N GLN A 303 74.40 29.01 -45.89
CA GLN A 303 73.47 28.55 -44.84
C GLN A 303 72.01 28.02 -45.10
N GLN A 304 71.68 27.01 -44.28
CA GLN A 304 70.35 26.59 -43.74
C GLN A 304 69.27 25.98 -44.69
N THR A 305 69.24 24.65 -44.78
CA THR A 305 68.28 23.78 -44.03
C THR A 305 68.45 22.28 -44.38
N PRO A 306 68.40 21.34 -43.39
CA PRO A 306 68.33 19.90 -43.64
C PRO A 306 66.90 19.33 -43.54
N PRO A 307 66.57 18.21 -44.22
CA PRO A 307 65.24 17.58 -44.17
C PRO A 307 65.00 16.74 -42.89
N PRO A 308 63.74 16.47 -42.51
CA PRO A 308 63.40 15.73 -41.30
C PRO A 308 63.79 14.25 -41.39
N GLN A 309 64.33 13.72 -40.28
CA GLN A 309 64.71 12.30 -40.17
C GLN A 309 63.51 11.45 -39.75
N SER A 310 63.22 10.39 -40.50
CA SER A 310 62.35 9.29 -40.04
C SER A 310 63.05 8.50 -38.92
N PRO A 311 62.38 8.14 -37.82
CA PRO A 311 62.98 7.34 -36.76
C PRO A 311 63.42 5.95 -37.26
N PRO A 312 64.51 5.37 -36.73
CA PRO A 312 65.05 4.10 -37.22
C PRO A 312 64.12 2.92 -36.90
N PRO A 313 64.04 1.89 -37.77
CA PRO A 313 63.08 0.78 -37.61
C PRO A 313 63.24 -0.03 -36.32
N GLN A 314 64.40 0.06 -35.66
CA GLN A 314 64.66 -0.61 -34.38
C GLN A 314 63.88 0.01 -33.20
N SER A 315 63.64 1.33 -33.18
CA SER A 315 62.88 1.94 -32.08
C SER A 315 61.39 1.56 -32.15
N LEU A 316 60.83 1.51 -33.36
CA LEU A 316 59.47 1.03 -33.60
C LEU A 316 59.29 -0.43 -33.16
N LEU A 317 60.30 -1.28 -33.37
CA LEU A 317 60.25 -2.69 -32.98
C LEU A 317 60.31 -2.88 -31.46
N ILE A 318 61.12 -2.09 -30.75
CA ILE A 318 61.13 -2.03 -29.28
C ILE A 318 59.78 -1.51 -28.76
N GLN A 319 59.22 -0.46 -29.36
CA GLN A 319 57.94 0.11 -28.96
C GLN A 319 56.79 -0.90 -29.17
N LEU A 320 56.75 -1.62 -30.29
CA LEU A 320 55.78 -2.67 -30.56
C LEU A 320 55.90 -3.82 -29.55
N GLN A 321 57.14 -4.23 -29.21
CA GLN A 321 57.37 -5.22 -28.15
C GLN A 321 56.87 -4.73 -26.79
N GLN A 322 57.07 -3.46 -26.45
CA GLN A 322 56.57 -2.87 -25.20
C GLN A 322 55.04 -2.85 -25.15
N MET A 323 54.37 -2.33 -26.19
CA MET A 323 52.91 -2.36 -26.30
C MET A 323 52.34 -3.79 -26.22
N SER A 324 53.08 -4.80 -26.72
CA SER A 324 52.66 -6.21 -26.64
C SER A 324 52.69 -6.76 -25.20
N LYS A 325 53.67 -6.35 -24.38
CA LYS A 325 53.74 -6.70 -22.95
C LYS A 325 52.67 -5.97 -22.14
N GLU A 326 52.45 -4.70 -22.43
CA GLU A 326 51.40 -3.90 -21.78
C GLU A 326 50.01 -4.46 -22.07
N LYS A 327 49.74 -4.83 -23.33
CA LYS A 327 48.51 -5.57 -23.68
C LYS A 327 48.37 -6.85 -22.85
N GLN A 328 49.42 -7.67 -22.76
CA GLN A 328 49.39 -8.92 -21.98
C GLN A 328 49.16 -8.67 -20.48
N SER A 329 49.70 -7.59 -19.90
CA SER A 329 49.45 -7.23 -18.49
C SER A 329 48.00 -6.82 -18.28
N VAL A 330 47.46 -5.94 -19.13
CA VAL A 330 46.07 -5.48 -19.06
C VAL A 330 45.09 -6.64 -19.32
N GLU A 331 45.42 -7.57 -20.21
CA GLU A 331 44.61 -8.76 -20.48
C GLU A 331 44.61 -9.74 -19.28
N ALA A 332 45.74 -9.90 -18.59
CA ALA A 332 45.81 -10.68 -17.35
C ALA A 332 45.09 -10.00 -16.16
N GLU A 333 45.15 -8.67 -16.07
CA GLU A 333 44.41 -7.88 -15.07
C GLU A 333 42.90 -7.94 -15.31
N LEU A 334 42.45 -7.82 -16.57
CA LEU A 334 41.05 -8.00 -16.96
C LEU A 334 40.52 -9.38 -16.56
N GLN A 335 41.31 -10.45 -16.76
CA GLN A 335 40.94 -11.80 -16.33
C GLN A 335 40.79 -11.91 -14.80
N ARG A 336 41.69 -11.29 -14.02
CA ARG A 336 41.57 -11.21 -12.54
C ARG A 336 40.31 -10.46 -12.12
N CYS A 337 40.03 -9.31 -12.74
CA CYS A 337 38.83 -8.51 -12.46
C CYS A 337 37.53 -9.29 -12.76
N GLN A 338 37.45 -9.98 -13.91
CA GLN A 338 36.32 -10.85 -14.23
C GLN A 338 36.14 -12.00 -13.23
N GLN A 339 37.23 -12.56 -12.69
CA GLN A 339 37.14 -13.62 -11.69
C GLN A 339 36.65 -13.08 -10.34
N ALA A 340 37.15 -11.91 -9.91
CA ALA A 340 36.66 -11.22 -8.72
C ALA A 340 35.18 -10.81 -8.84
N GLU A 341 34.73 -10.37 -10.02
CA GLU A 341 33.33 -10.08 -10.34
C GLU A 341 32.45 -11.33 -10.20
N ARG A 342 32.88 -12.47 -10.78
CA ARG A 342 32.17 -13.75 -10.65
C ARG A 342 32.01 -14.16 -9.19
N GLU A 343 33.09 -14.10 -8.40
CA GLU A 343 33.02 -14.39 -6.96
C GLU A 343 32.10 -13.41 -6.20
N ALA A 344 32.13 -12.11 -6.53
CA ALA A 344 31.23 -11.13 -5.94
C ALA A 344 29.77 -11.44 -6.27
N SER A 345 29.45 -11.80 -7.53
CA SER A 345 28.11 -12.21 -7.95
C SER A 345 27.62 -13.47 -7.21
N GLU A 346 28.52 -14.41 -6.92
CA GLU A 346 28.21 -15.57 -6.08
C GLU A 346 27.96 -15.21 -4.62
N ARG A 347 28.76 -14.30 -4.04
CA ARG A 347 28.56 -13.79 -2.67
C ARG A 347 27.19 -13.13 -2.56
N VAL A 348 26.81 -12.27 -3.52
CA VAL A 348 25.47 -11.67 -3.60
C VAL A 348 24.38 -12.74 -3.69
N ARG A 349 24.46 -13.68 -4.64
CA ARG A 349 23.49 -14.79 -4.78
C ARG A 349 23.39 -15.70 -3.55
N ARG A 350 24.42 -15.78 -2.70
CA ARG A 350 24.37 -16.50 -1.42
C ARG A 350 23.63 -15.66 -0.36
N LEU A 351 23.91 -14.36 -0.29
CA LEU A 351 23.24 -13.42 0.62
C LEU A 351 21.75 -13.23 0.29
N GLU A 352 21.37 -13.11 -0.99
CA GLU A 352 19.98 -13.00 -1.43
C GLU A 352 19.14 -14.19 -0.96
N ARG A 353 19.65 -15.42 -1.14
CA ARG A 353 18.99 -16.65 -0.65
C ARG A 353 18.88 -16.69 0.88
N LEU A 354 19.89 -16.21 1.61
CA LEU A 354 19.81 -16.08 3.07
C LEU A 354 18.77 -15.04 3.50
N VAL A 355 18.72 -13.88 2.85
CA VAL A 355 17.71 -12.83 3.08
C VAL A 355 16.32 -13.35 2.78
N GLU A 356 16.11 -14.13 1.72
CA GLU A 356 14.81 -14.71 1.41
C GLU A 356 14.38 -15.80 2.42
N VAL A 357 15.32 -16.65 2.88
CA VAL A 357 15.06 -17.60 3.97
C VAL A 357 14.72 -16.89 5.28
N LEU A 358 15.39 -15.77 5.60
CA LEU A 358 15.08 -14.96 6.78
C LEU A 358 13.72 -14.26 6.63
N ARG A 359 13.42 -13.65 5.48
CA ARG A 359 12.10 -13.06 5.18
C ARG A 359 10.98 -14.10 5.31
N LYS A 360 11.20 -15.33 4.85
CA LYS A 360 10.24 -16.43 5.03
C LYS A 360 10.08 -16.81 6.50
N LYS A 361 11.17 -17.06 7.24
CA LYS A 361 11.12 -17.42 8.67
C LYS A 361 10.46 -16.35 9.55
N VAL A 362 10.74 -15.07 9.30
CA VAL A 362 10.14 -13.93 10.03
C VAL A 362 8.69 -13.72 9.59
N GLY A 363 8.42 -13.70 8.28
CA GLY A 363 7.10 -13.40 7.72
C GLY A 363 6.03 -14.47 7.95
N THR A 364 6.39 -15.74 8.11
CA THR A 364 5.42 -16.82 8.41
C THR A 364 5.23 -17.08 9.90
N GLY A 365 5.66 -16.16 10.78
CA GLY A 365 5.47 -16.27 12.24
C GLY A 365 6.14 -17.48 12.90
N SER A 366 7.00 -18.22 12.19
CA SER A 366 7.54 -19.51 12.64
C SER A 366 8.74 -19.37 13.59
N LEU A 367 8.69 -18.37 14.46
CA LEU A 367 9.46 -18.34 15.70
C LEU A 367 8.86 -19.37 16.67
N ARG A 368 9.12 -20.65 16.41
CA ARG A 368 8.88 -21.72 17.38
C ARG A 368 9.77 -21.43 18.58
N ALA A 369 9.19 -20.82 19.62
CA ALA A 369 9.85 -20.63 20.89
C ALA A 369 10.35 -21.99 21.39
N VAL A 370 11.67 -22.08 21.63
CA VAL A 370 12.24 -23.19 22.38
C VAL A 370 12.04 -22.83 23.85
N ILE A 371 11.14 -23.57 24.49
CA ILE A 371 10.95 -23.65 25.93
C ILE A 371 11.86 -24.79 26.42
#